data_AF-A0A212CXB3-F1
#
_entry.id   AF-A0A212CXB3-F1
#
_cell.length_a   1.000
_cell.length_b   1.000
_cell.length_c   1.000
_cell.angle_alpha   90.00
_cell.angle_beta   90.00
_cell.angle_gamma   90.00
#
_symmetry.space_group_name_H-M   'P 1'
#
loop_
_entity.id
_entity.type
_entity.pdbx_description
1 polymer ?
#
loop_
_entity_poly.entity_id
_entity_poly.type
_entity_poly.pdbx_seq_one_letter_code
_entity_poly.pdbx_strand_id
1 'polypeptide(L)'
;SQNERQKAVVDAFLHAWAGYRKFAWGHDELKPLTRSFSEWFGLGLTLIDALDTMWILGLKKEFQEARKWVSRKLRFQKDVDVNLFESTIRILGGLLSAFHLSGDVLFLTKAWRGPPALLWLSATGCVGALGFVIRADSYYEYLLKQWIQGGKKESQLLEDYLEAVDGIRKHLLAKSEPRKLTFVGELNHGRFSAKMDHLVCFLPGTLALGAHHGLPAEHMELAQALMDTCYQMYRQMETGLSPEIAHFNLHHTKAVKDVQVKAADRHNLLRPETVESLFYLYRLTGDRKYQDWGWEILHSFNTYTRVSPPVSPGPQCPALGGRVFWGGGGGASGWQPSRGPSQHCDAVASALEQVPSGGYSSISNVQDPRHPQPRDKMESFFLGETLKYLYLLFSDDPDLLSLDTYVFNTEAHPLPIWAPS
;
A
#
# COMPACT_ATOMS: atom_id res chain seq x y z
N SER A 1 -4.28 9.30 21.14
CA SER A 1 -5.05 10.15 20.20
C SER A 1 -4.32 10.17 18.87
N GLN A 2 -5.03 10.18 17.73
CA GLN A 2 -4.39 10.20 16.41
C GLN A 2 -3.65 11.53 16.15
N ASN A 3 -2.42 11.44 15.64
CA ASN A 3 -1.66 12.60 15.17
C ASN A 3 -2.10 13.02 13.74
N GLU A 4 -1.56 14.12 13.22
CA GLU A 4 -1.96 14.68 11.92
C GLU A 4 -1.70 13.72 10.75
N ARG A 5 -0.57 12.99 10.77
CA ARG A 5 -0.24 12.04 9.69
C ARG A 5 -1.18 10.84 9.71
N GLN A 6 -1.53 10.32 10.89
CA GLN A 6 -2.55 9.27 11.03
C GLN A 6 -3.93 9.73 10.56
N LYS A 7 -4.35 10.97 10.89
CA LYS A 7 -5.62 11.54 10.41
C LYS A 7 -5.66 11.61 8.89
N ALA A 8 -4.57 12.03 8.23
CA ALA A 8 -4.50 12.06 6.78
C ALA A 8 -4.59 10.66 6.13
N VAL A 9 -4.05 9.62 6.79
CA VAL A 9 -4.24 8.23 6.35
C VAL A 9 -5.70 7.81 6.50
N VAL A 10 -6.36 8.17 7.61
CA VAL A 10 -7.79 7.93 7.82
C VAL A 10 -8.63 8.64 6.75
N ASP A 11 -8.32 9.89 6.42
CA ASP A 11 -9.01 10.64 5.37
C ASP A 11 -8.83 10.00 3.98
N ALA A 12 -7.62 9.52 3.68
CA ALA A 12 -7.34 8.78 2.46
C ALA A 12 -8.15 7.46 2.41
N PHE A 13 -8.20 6.73 3.52
CA PHE A 13 -8.99 5.50 3.64
C PHE A 13 -10.48 5.77 3.44
N LEU A 14 -11.04 6.78 4.11
CA LEU A 14 -12.45 7.13 4.01
C LEU A 14 -12.83 7.59 2.60
N HIS A 15 -11.95 8.33 1.91
CA HIS A 15 -12.15 8.70 0.50
C HIS A 15 -12.20 7.47 -0.41
N ALA A 16 -11.28 6.53 -0.22
CA ALA A 16 -11.23 5.29 -0.98
C ALA A 16 -12.46 4.40 -0.71
N TRP A 17 -12.78 4.22 0.56
CA TRP A 17 -13.92 3.44 1.03
C TRP A 17 -15.27 4.04 0.59
N ALA A 18 -15.40 5.36 0.54
CA ALA A 18 -16.60 6.00 0.00
C ALA A 18 -16.84 5.65 -1.47
N GLY A 19 -15.78 5.57 -2.28
CA GLY A 19 -15.84 5.06 -3.65
C GLY A 19 -16.31 3.60 -3.71
N TYR A 20 -15.66 2.74 -2.92
CA TYR A 20 -15.99 1.32 -2.85
C TYR A 20 -17.45 1.08 -2.41
N ARG A 21 -17.87 1.70 -1.31
CA ARG A 21 -19.24 1.62 -0.79
C ARG A 21 -20.30 2.06 -1.81
N LYS A 22 -20.00 3.07 -2.63
CA LYS A 22 -20.97 3.62 -3.58
C LYS A 22 -21.07 2.82 -4.87
N PHE A 23 -19.95 2.30 -5.37
CA PHE A 23 -19.88 1.75 -6.73
C PHE A 23 -19.48 0.28 -6.82
N ALA A 24 -18.95 -0.31 -5.74
CA ALA A 24 -18.41 -1.67 -5.74
C ALA A 24 -18.77 -2.46 -4.47
N TRP A 25 -19.82 -2.08 -3.74
CA TRP A 25 -20.16 -2.67 -2.44
C TRP A 25 -20.43 -4.18 -2.53
N GLY A 26 -19.57 -4.96 -1.89
CA GLY A 26 -19.66 -6.43 -1.89
C GLY A 26 -19.10 -7.11 -3.15
N HIS A 27 -18.52 -6.34 -4.07
CA HIS A 27 -17.74 -6.82 -5.20
C HIS A 27 -16.25 -6.82 -4.86
N ASP A 28 -15.44 -7.51 -5.65
CA ASP A 28 -14.03 -7.70 -5.31
C ASP A 28 -13.22 -6.40 -5.35
N GLU A 29 -13.36 -5.58 -6.39
CA GLU A 29 -12.50 -4.42 -6.60
C GLU A 29 -13.26 -3.24 -7.20
N LEU A 30 -12.87 -2.02 -6.84
CA LEU A 30 -13.45 -0.80 -7.39
C LEU A 30 -12.77 -0.42 -8.72
N LYS A 31 -13.58 -0.02 -9.69
CA LYS A 31 -13.15 0.71 -10.90
C LYS A 31 -13.52 2.20 -10.75
N PRO A 32 -12.64 3.03 -10.17
CA PRO A 32 -13.02 4.33 -9.62
C PRO A 32 -13.32 5.40 -10.68
N LEU A 33 -12.77 5.30 -11.89
CA LEU A 33 -13.04 6.25 -12.98
C LEU A 33 -14.37 5.92 -13.66
N THR A 34 -14.60 4.66 -13.98
CA THR A 34 -15.85 4.20 -14.61
C THR A 34 -16.99 4.04 -13.63
N ARG A 35 -16.72 4.16 -12.32
CA ARG A 35 -17.70 4.04 -11.22
C ARG A 35 -18.39 2.68 -11.25
N SER A 36 -17.59 1.64 -11.46
CA SER A 36 -18.01 0.25 -11.59
C SER A 36 -17.13 -0.64 -10.71
N PHE A 37 -17.15 -1.94 -10.95
CA PHE A 37 -16.36 -2.94 -10.22
C PHE A 37 -15.80 -4.02 -11.17
N SER A 38 -14.82 -4.76 -10.69
CA SER A 38 -14.37 -6.03 -11.28
C SER A 38 -14.57 -7.17 -10.28
N GLU A 39 -14.69 -8.38 -10.82
CA GLU A 39 -14.83 -9.62 -10.06
C GLU A 39 -13.82 -10.64 -10.59
N TRP A 40 -13.25 -11.42 -9.68
CA TRP A 40 -12.42 -12.58 -10.00
C TRP A 40 -12.67 -13.72 -8.99
N PHE A 41 -12.79 -13.41 -7.70
CA PHE A 41 -13.32 -14.32 -6.68
C PHE A 41 -14.85 -14.27 -6.58
N GLY A 42 -15.44 -13.07 -6.71
CA GLY A 42 -16.84 -12.82 -6.40
C GLY A 42 -17.15 -12.98 -4.91
N LEU A 43 -16.20 -12.65 -4.02
CA LEU A 43 -16.31 -12.86 -2.58
C LEU A 43 -16.21 -11.54 -1.79
N GLY A 44 -16.23 -10.40 -2.47
CA GLY A 44 -16.13 -9.10 -1.82
C GLY A 44 -14.72 -8.85 -1.31
N LEU A 45 -13.71 -9.17 -2.12
CA LEU A 45 -12.29 -9.14 -1.76
C LEU A 45 -11.88 -7.88 -1.01
N THR A 46 -12.05 -6.69 -1.61
CA THR A 46 -11.69 -5.40 -0.97
C THR A 46 -12.39 -5.18 0.37
N LEU A 47 -13.61 -5.68 0.55
CA LEU A 47 -14.32 -5.57 1.83
C LEU A 47 -13.64 -6.43 2.90
N ILE A 48 -13.27 -7.67 2.58
CA ILE A 48 -12.62 -8.59 3.51
C ILE A 48 -11.21 -8.09 3.87
N ASP A 49 -10.44 -7.69 2.87
CA ASP A 49 -9.08 -7.13 3.03
C ASP A 49 -9.06 -5.90 3.94
N ALA A 50 -10.12 -5.09 3.89
CA ALA A 50 -10.19 -3.85 4.64
C ALA A 50 -10.72 -4.01 6.09
N LEU A 51 -11.17 -5.21 6.50
CA LEU A 51 -11.83 -5.43 7.80
C LEU A 51 -10.93 -5.04 8.98
N ASP A 52 -9.72 -5.58 9.02
CA ASP A 52 -8.77 -5.29 10.09
C ASP A 52 -8.23 -3.86 9.99
N THR A 53 -8.01 -3.32 8.79
CA THR A 53 -7.64 -1.90 8.61
C THR A 53 -8.70 -0.97 9.20
N MET A 54 -9.98 -1.19 8.91
CA MET A 54 -11.07 -0.41 9.51
C MET A 54 -11.04 -0.52 11.04
N TRP A 55 -10.75 -1.71 11.58
CA TRP A 55 -10.66 -1.89 13.02
C TRP A 55 -9.50 -1.10 13.65
N ILE A 56 -8.31 -1.16 13.04
CA ILE A 56 -7.05 -0.52 13.47
C ILE A 56 -7.15 1.01 13.40
N LEU A 57 -7.74 1.55 12.32
CA LEU A 57 -7.95 2.99 12.14
C LEU A 57 -9.06 3.57 13.04
N GLY A 58 -9.79 2.71 13.79
CA GLY A 58 -10.88 3.14 14.66
C GLY A 58 -12.21 3.38 13.94
N LEU A 59 -12.35 2.94 12.69
CA LEU A 59 -13.53 3.10 11.83
C LEU A 59 -14.62 2.07 12.15
N LYS A 60 -15.10 2.10 13.41
CA LYS A 60 -16.03 1.07 13.93
C LYS A 60 -17.39 1.06 13.21
N LYS A 61 -17.86 2.20 12.68
CA LYS A 61 -19.15 2.27 11.97
C LYS A 61 -19.07 1.52 10.63
N GLU A 62 -18.03 1.82 9.86
CA GLU A 62 -17.71 1.18 8.59
C GLU A 62 -17.47 -0.32 8.78
N PHE A 63 -16.71 -0.69 9.82
CA PHE A 63 -16.49 -2.09 10.19
C PHE A 63 -17.80 -2.83 10.46
N GLN A 64 -18.73 -2.25 11.22
CA GLN A 64 -20.02 -2.89 11.52
C GLN A 64 -20.89 -3.07 10.27
N GLU A 65 -20.83 -2.13 9.33
CA GLU A 65 -21.51 -2.25 8.04
C GLU A 65 -20.94 -3.40 7.21
N ALA A 66 -19.61 -3.49 7.11
CA ALA A 66 -18.91 -4.58 6.43
C ALA A 66 -19.18 -5.94 7.10
N ARG A 67 -19.12 -6.00 8.43
CA ARG A 67 -19.45 -7.19 9.24
C ARG A 67 -20.87 -7.70 8.95
N LYS A 68 -21.85 -6.79 8.80
CA LYS A 68 -23.23 -7.14 8.43
C LYS A 68 -23.29 -7.78 7.04
N TRP A 69 -22.50 -7.29 6.09
CA TRP A 69 -22.37 -7.91 4.78
C TRP A 69 -21.74 -9.31 4.87
N VAL A 70 -20.64 -9.48 5.62
CA VAL A 70 -19.99 -10.80 5.84
C VAL A 70 -20.98 -11.83 6.41
N SER A 71 -21.78 -11.43 7.39
CA SER A 71 -22.82 -12.30 7.96
C SER A 71 -23.85 -12.74 6.90
N ARG A 72 -24.41 -11.77 6.16
CA ARG A 72 -25.59 -11.98 5.32
C ARG A 72 -25.29 -12.46 3.91
N LYS A 73 -24.17 -12.03 3.32
CA LYS A 73 -23.89 -12.13 1.88
C LYS A 73 -22.67 -12.97 1.54
N LEU A 74 -21.65 -13.04 2.40
CA LEU A 74 -20.48 -13.90 2.13
C LEU A 74 -20.88 -15.38 2.12
N ARG A 75 -20.70 -16.03 0.97
CA ARG A 75 -20.99 -17.44 0.71
C ARG A 75 -19.88 -18.01 -0.19
N PHE A 76 -19.27 -19.11 0.24
CA PHE A 76 -18.17 -19.78 -0.47
C PHE A 76 -18.64 -20.86 -1.46
N GLN A 77 -19.94 -21.14 -1.50
CA GLN A 77 -20.55 -22.13 -2.40
C GLN A 77 -20.87 -21.50 -3.75
N LYS A 78 -19.84 -21.06 -4.46
CA LYS A 78 -19.93 -20.59 -5.85
C LYS A 78 -19.06 -21.49 -6.70
N ASP A 79 -19.54 -21.80 -7.90
CA ASP A 79 -18.76 -22.54 -8.90
C ASP A 79 -17.82 -21.56 -9.60
N VAL A 80 -16.65 -21.34 -9.00
CA VAL A 80 -15.63 -20.41 -9.47
C VAL A 80 -14.25 -20.97 -9.12
N ASP A 81 -13.34 -20.93 -10.10
CA ASP A 81 -11.94 -21.28 -9.87
C ASP A 81 -11.28 -20.17 -9.05
N VAL A 82 -10.65 -20.56 -7.95
CA VAL A 82 -9.96 -19.63 -7.05
C VAL A 82 -8.49 -19.98 -6.96
N ASN A 83 -7.62 -18.97 -6.96
CA ASN A 83 -6.21 -19.18 -6.66
C ASN A 83 -6.04 -19.47 -5.17
N LEU A 84 -5.44 -20.63 -4.83
CA LEU A 84 -5.27 -21.06 -3.44
C LEU A 84 -4.43 -20.09 -2.60
N PHE A 85 -3.33 -19.58 -3.17
CA PHE A 85 -2.44 -18.64 -2.50
C PHE A 85 -3.16 -17.33 -2.18
N GLU A 86 -3.75 -16.70 -3.20
CA GLU A 86 -4.47 -15.43 -3.07
C GLU A 86 -5.69 -15.56 -2.12
N SER A 87 -6.43 -16.67 -2.18
CA SER A 87 -7.54 -16.94 -1.25
C SER A 87 -7.06 -17.05 0.20
N THR A 88 -5.89 -17.63 0.41
CA THR A 88 -5.33 -17.88 1.74
C THR A 88 -4.84 -16.59 2.37
N ILE A 89 -4.04 -15.80 1.64
CA ILE A 89 -3.43 -14.60 2.21
C ILE A 89 -4.47 -13.51 2.42
N ARG A 90 -5.42 -13.31 1.50
CA ARG A 90 -6.41 -12.21 1.58
C ARG A 90 -7.65 -12.60 2.39
N ILE A 91 -8.35 -13.65 1.96
CA ILE A 91 -9.66 -13.99 2.52
C ILE A 91 -9.50 -14.68 3.88
N LEU A 92 -8.71 -15.75 3.96
CA LEU A 92 -8.49 -16.45 5.23
C LEU A 92 -7.75 -15.55 6.23
N GLY A 93 -6.65 -14.92 5.79
CA GLY A 93 -5.88 -13.96 6.59
C GLY A 93 -6.72 -12.82 7.14
N GLY A 94 -7.50 -12.15 6.28
CA GLY A 94 -8.36 -11.03 6.69
C GLY A 94 -9.47 -11.44 7.66
N LEU A 95 -10.09 -12.61 7.47
CA LEU A 95 -11.10 -13.12 8.41
C LEU A 95 -10.48 -13.51 9.77
N LEU A 96 -9.32 -14.17 9.78
CA LEU A 96 -8.64 -14.53 11.04
C LEU A 96 -8.18 -13.28 11.81
N SER A 97 -7.64 -12.28 11.11
CA SER A 97 -7.22 -11.03 11.74
C SER A 97 -8.41 -10.23 12.26
N ALA A 98 -9.50 -10.15 11.48
CA ALA A 98 -10.75 -9.55 11.95
C ALA A 98 -11.29 -10.26 13.20
N PHE A 99 -11.19 -11.59 13.29
CA PHE A 99 -11.54 -12.35 14.50
C PHE A 99 -10.64 -11.96 15.68
N HIS A 100 -9.32 -12.03 15.53
CA HIS A 100 -8.40 -11.76 16.64
C HIS A 100 -8.48 -10.32 17.17
N LEU A 101 -8.74 -9.35 16.29
CA LEU A 101 -8.85 -7.95 16.69
C LEU A 101 -10.21 -7.60 17.30
N SER A 102 -11.30 -8.21 16.81
CA SER A 102 -12.67 -7.86 17.22
C SER A 102 -13.28 -8.77 18.29
N GLY A 103 -12.78 -10.00 18.43
CA GLY A 103 -13.40 -11.05 19.23
C GLY A 103 -14.72 -11.62 18.66
N ASP A 104 -15.15 -11.18 17.46
CA ASP A 104 -16.40 -11.65 16.85
C ASP A 104 -16.21 -13.03 16.18
N VAL A 105 -16.75 -14.06 16.83
CA VAL A 105 -16.72 -15.46 16.39
C VAL A 105 -17.32 -15.70 15.00
N LEU A 106 -18.08 -14.75 14.45
CA LEU A 106 -18.55 -14.79 13.06
C LEU A 106 -17.39 -14.98 12.09
N PHE A 107 -16.31 -14.22 12.26
CA PHE A 107 -15.19 -14.24 11.32
C PHE A 107 -14.44 -15.57 11.38
N LEU A 108 -14.22 -16.11 12.59
CA LEU A 108 -13.67 -17.46 12.77
C LEU A 108 -14.57 -18.54 12.15
N THR A 109 -15.89 -18.43 12.32
CA THR A 109 -16.85 -19.37 11.72
C THR A 109 -16.78 -19.34 10.19
N LYS A 110 -16.60 -18.16 9.58
CA LYS A 110 -16.43 -18.01 8.13
C LYS A 110 -15.07 -18.53 7.65
N ALA A 111 -14.01 -18.25 8.39
CA ALA A 111 -12.66 -18.76 8.13
C ALA A 111 -12.62 -20.30 8.18
N TRP A 112 -13.28 -20.93 9.16
CA TRP A 112 -13.33 -22.40 9.27
C TRP A 112 -14.17 -23.06 8.17
N ARG A 113 -15.32 -22.46 7.81
CA ARG A 113 -16.28 -23.08 6.87
C ARG A 113 -16.01 -22.78 5.40
N GLY A 114 -15.09 -21.87 5.07
CA GLY A 114 -14.81 -21.46 3.69
C GLY A 114 -13.54 -22.11 3.12
N PRO A 115 -12.36 -21.49 3.31
CA PRO A 115 -11.09 -21.95 2.73
C PRO A 115 -10.64 -23.39 3.04
N PRO A 116 -10.90 -23.99 4.22
CA PRO A 116 -10.43 -25.35 4.53
C PRO A 116 -11.04 -26.46 3.66
N ALA A 117 -12.10 -26.19 2.90
CA ALA A 117 -12.56 -27.11 1.85
C ALA A 117 -11.55 -27.25 0.69
N LEU A 118 -10.62 -26.30 0.52
CA LEU A 118 -9.52 -26.36 -0.45
C LEU A 118 -8.27 -27.10 0.08
N LEU A 119 -8.17 -27.39 1.38
CA LEU A 119 -7.02 -28.11 1.96
C LEU A 119 -6.91 -29.58 1.49
N TRP A 120 -7.94 -30.10 0.80
CA TRP A 120 -7.91 -31.43 0.19
C TRP A 120 -7.05 -31.52 -1.09
N LEU A 121 -6.43 -30.43 -1.56
CA LEU A 121 -5.67 -30.39 -2.82
C LEU A 121 -4.13 -30.43 -2.69
N SER A 122 -3.53 -30.38 -1.49
CA SER A 122 -2.07 -30.23 -1.34
C SER A 122 -1.26 -31.55 -1.40
N ALA A 123 -1.69 -32.55 -2.17
CA ALA A 123 -1.10 -33.90 -2.18
C ALA A 123 -0.01 -34.14 -3.25
N THR A 124 0.52 -33.11 -3.92
CA THR A 124 1.55 -33.30 -4.96
C THR A 124 2.63 -32.23 -4.89
N GLY A 125 3.85 -32.65 -4.50
CA GLY A 125 5.06 -31.84 -4.61
C GLY A 125 5.74 -31.99 -5.98
N CYS A 126 6.47 -30.95 -6.41
CA CYS A 126 7.85 -31.01 -6.95
C CYS A 126 8.27 -29.73 -7.74
N VAL A 127 9.51 -29.29 -7.44
CA VAL A 127 10.67 -28.91 -8.31
C VAL A 127 10.57 -27.77 -9.34
N GLY A 128 11.43 -26.74 -9.13
CA GLY A 128 12.47 -26.35 -10.11
C GLY A 128 12.33 -25.07 -10.94
N ALA A 129 12.56 -23.89 -10.34
CA ALA A 129 13.22 -22.70 -10.93
C ALA A 129 13.41 -21.62 -9.85
N LEU A 130 14.66 -21.25 -9.49
CA LEU A 130 14.92 -20.09 -8.61
C LEU A 130 14.76 -18.79 -9.40
N GLY A 131 13.52 -18.31 -9.50
CA GLY A 131 13.20 -16.94 -9.87
C GLY A 131 12.58 -16.23 -8.66
N PHE A 132 13.30 -15.28 -8.08
CA PHE A 132 12.99 -14.68 -6.77
C PHE A 132 11.74 -13.78 -6.72
N VAL A 133 10.96 -13.64 -7.81
CA VAL A 133 10.32 -12.34 -8.05
C VAL A 133 8.78 -12.34 -8.15
N ILE A 134 8.13 -13.39 -8.66
CA ILE A 134 6.64 -13.40 -8.75
C ILE A 134 6.03 -14.69 -8.13
N ARG A 135 6.89 -15.59 -7.62
CA ARG A 135 6.46 -16.91 -7.10
C ARG A 135 7.26 -17.39 -5.87
N ALA A 136 8.19 -16.59 -5.37
CA ALA A 136 9.14 -17.02 -4.35
C ALA A 136 9.41 -15.97 -3.26
N ASP A 137 8.99 -14.71 -3.45
CA ASP A 137 9.14 -13.62 -2.48
C ASP A 137 8.57 -14.00 -1.11
N SER A 138 7.28 -14.27 -1.07
CA SER A 138 6.55 -14.65 0.15
C SER A 138 6.98 -16.00 0.71
N TYR A 139 7.65 -16.88 -0.07
CA TYR A 139 8.26 -18.09 0.48
C TYR A 139 9.34 -17.75 1.51
N TYR A 140 10.29 -16.87 1.15
CA TYR A 140 11.36 -16.46 2.07
C TYR A 140 10.84 -15.64 3.25
N GLU A 141 9.82 -14.83 3.01
CA GLU A 141 9.10 -14.11 4.07
C GLU A 141 8.46 -15.08 5.07
N TYR A 142 7.76 -16.12 4.58
CA TYR A 142 7.06 -17.08 5.42
C TYR A 142 7.98 -18.05 6.15
N LEU A 143 9.19 -18.33 5.67
CA LEU A 143 10.19 -19.08 6.46
C LEU A 143 10.45 -18.37 7.79
N LEU A 144 10.76 -17.08 7.74
CA LEU A 144 10.98 -16.28 8.94
C LEU A 144 9.70 -16.11 9.76
N LYS A 145 8.59 -15.72 9.12
CA LYS A 145 7.35 -15.40 9.81
C LYS A 145 6.73 -16.61 10.50
N GLN A 146 6.80 -17.81 9.90
CA GLN A 146 6.33 -19.04 10.57
C GLN A 146 7.25 -19.42 11.74
N TRP A 147 8.57 -19.28 11.59
CA TRP A 147 9.49 -19.50 12.71
C TRP A 147 9.17 -18.57 13.90
N ILE A 148 8.89 -17.29 13.63
CA ILE A 148 8.44 -16.34 14.66
C ILE A 148 7.10 -16.77 15.24
N GLN A 149 6.11 -17.09 14.39
CA GLN A 149 4.75 -17.46 14.80
C GLN A 149 4.73 -18.67 15.73
N GLY A 150 5.53 -19.70 15.44
CA GLY A 150 5.65 -20.93 16.24
C GLY A 150 6.40 -20.75 17.57
N GLY A 151 6.74 -19.52 17.94
CA GLY A 151 7.51 -19.24 19.16
C GLY A 151 8.98 -19.65 19.03
N LYS A 152 9.53 -19.59 17.81
CA LYS A 152 10.95 -19.84 17.48
C LYS A 152 11.41 -21.28 17.72
N LYS A 153 10.52 -22.28 17.61
CA LYS A 153 10.83 -23.69 17.91
C LYS A 153 11.24 -24.50 16.69
N GLU A 154 10.76 -24.13 15.50
CA GLU A 154 10.96 -24.85 14.25
C GLU A 154 12.29 -24.45 13.58
N SER A 155 13.40 -25.10 13.98
CA SER A 155 14.75 -24.72 13.51
C SER A 155 14.94 -24.83 12.00
N GLN A 156 14.29 -25.79 11.34
CA GLN A 156 14.38 -26.00 9.88
C GLN A 156 13.95 -24.75 9.10
N LEU A 157 12.90 -24.06 9.55
CA LEU A 157 12.43 -22.83 8.91
C LEU A 157 13.48 -21.70 9.01
N LEU A 158 14.16 -21.63 10.16
CA LEU A 158 15.21 -20.66 10.38
C LEU A 158 16.47 -20.99 9.56
N GLU A 159 16.86 -22.25 9.50
CA GLU A 159 18.01 -22.72 8.72
C GLU A 159 17.81 -22.39 7.23
N ASP A 160 16.64 -22.72 6.66
CA ASP A 160 16.30 -22.41 5.27
C ASP A 160 16.27 -20.89 5.01
N TYR A 161 15.76 -20.09 5.97
CA TYR A 161 15.76 -18.64 5.86
C TYR A 161 17.18 -18.06 5.82
N LEU A 162 18.05 -18.51 6.73
CA LEU A 162 19.43 -18.06 6.79
C LEU A 162 20.20 -18.46 5.53
N GLU A 163 20.03 -19.68 5.04
CA GLU A 163 20.62 -20.14 3.78
C GLU A 163 20.16 -19.26 2.60
N ALA A 164 18.87 -18.92 2.54
CA ALA A 164 18.32 -18.07 1.50
C ALA A 164 18.89 -16.65 1.54
N VAL A 165 18.96 -16.01 2.72
CA VAL A 165 19.55 -14.67 2.87
C VAL A 165 21.03 -14.68 2.47
N ASP A 166 21.76 -15.73 2.85
CA ASP A 166 23.15 -15.93 2.43
C ASP A 166 23.27 -16.05 0.90
N GLY A 167 22.36 -16.77 0.26
CA GLY A 167 22.26 -16.89 -1.20
C GLY A 167 22.02 -15.53 -1.87
N ILE A 168 21.09 -14.73 -1.34
CA ILE A 168 20.84 -13.36 -1.83
C ILE A 168 22.12 -12.53 -1.76
N ARG A 169 22.81 -12.56 -0.61
CA ARG A 169 24.04 -11.79 -0.39
C ARG A 169 25.15 -12.17 -1.35
N LYS A 170 25.34 -13.47 -1.58
CA LYS A 170 26.44 -14.00 -2.40
C LYS A 170 26.19 -13.82 -3.90
N HIS A 171 24.94 -13.89 -4.35
CA HIS A 171 24.64 -14.04 -5.78
C HIS A 171 23.78 -12.92 -6.38
N LEU A 172 23.00 -12.21 -5.57
CA LEU A 172 21.98 -11.28 -6.06
C LEU A 172 22.23 -9.82 -5.67
N LEU A 173 23.10 -9.54 -4.68
CA LEU A 173 23.43 -8.17 -4.33
C LEU A 173 24.40 -7.52 -5.31
N ALA A 174 24.08 -6.31 -5.72
CA ALA A 174 24.96 -5.44 -6.50
C ALA A 174 24.82 -3.97 -6.07
N LYS A 175 25.71 -3.11 -6.57
CA LYS A 175 25.66 -1.67 -6.35
C LYS A 175 25.38 -0.91 -7.63
N SER A 176 24.48 0.06 -7.58
CA SER A 176 24.14 0.92 -8.71
C SER A 176 25.20 2.00 -8.97
N GLU A 177 25.07 2.67 -10.11
CA GLU A 177 25.76 3.92 -10.43
C GLU A 177 24.74 5.01 -10.74
N PRO A 178 24.97 6.28 -10.32
CA PRO A 178 26.21 6.78 -9.71
C PRO A 178 26.25 6.72 -8.18
N ARG A 179 25.14 6.46 -7.48
CA ARG A 179 25.04 6.63 -6.01
C ARG A 179 25.48 5.43 -5.19
N LYS A 180 25.83 4.30 -5.83
CA LYS A 180 26.27 3.08 -5.14
C LYS A 180 25.19 2.47 -4.23
N LEU A 181 23.92 2.59 -4.64
CA LEU A 181 22.78 2.02 -3.93
C LEU A 181 22.86 0.49 -3.96
N THR A 182 22.60 -0.17 -2.83
CA THR A 182 22.58 -1.63 -2.76
C THR A 182 21.25 -2.13 -3.26
N PHE A 183 21.22 -3.00 -4.28
CA PHE A 183 19.98 -3.54 -4.83
C PHE A 183 20.08 -5.05 -5.02
N VAL A 184 18.93 -5.71 -5.11
CA VAL A 184 18.82 -7.15 -5.39
C VAL A 184 18.47 -7.32 -6.87
N GLY A 185 19.37 -7.95 -7.63
CA GLY A 185 19.12 -8.33 -9.01
C GLY A 185 18.53 -9.73 -9.15
N GLU A 186 18.39 -10.17 -10.40
CA GLU A 186 17.97 -11.53 -10.75
C GLU A 186 19.13 -12.34 -11.29
N LEU A 187 19.06 -13.67 -11.14
CA LEU A 187 19.99 -14.60 -11.76
C LEU A 187 19.25 -15.52 -12.73
N ASN A 188 19.56 -15.40 -14.03
CA ASN A 188 18.95 -16.21 -15.07
C ASN A 188 20.03 -17.09 -15.71
N HIS A 189 19.96 -18.41 -15.50
CA HIS A 189 20.96 -19.38 -16.01
C HIS A 189 22.41 -18.98 -15.66
N GLY A 190 22.65 -18.53 -14.43
CA GLY A 190 23.96 -18.06 -13.96
C GLY A 190 24.35 -16.65 -14.42
N ARG A 191 23.52 -15.98 -15.22
CA ARG A 191 23.77 -14.59 -15.66
C ARG A 191 22.99 -13.61 -14.79
N PHE A 192 23.73 -12.70 -14.16
CA PHE A 192 23.15 -11.62 -13.38
C PHE A 192 22.43 -10.61 -14.28
N SER A 193 21.26 -10.17 -13.83
CA SER A 193 20.42 -9.14 -14.44
C SER A 193 20.16 -8.06 -13.39
N ALA A 194 20.50 -6.82 -13.70
CA ALA A 194 20.22 -5.67 -12.85
C ALA A 194 18.76 -5.21 -12.96
N LYS A 195 17.83 -6.15 -12.81
CA LYS A 195 16.37 -5.97 -12.75
C LYS A 195 15.94 -6.21 -11.32
N MET A 196 15.12 -5.32 -10.78
CA MET A 196 14.54 -5.45 -9.45
C MET A 196 13.07 -5.03 -9.55
N ASP A 197 12.18 -5.96 -9.21
CA ASP A 197 10.75 -5.64 -9.16
C ASP A 197 10.46 -4.93 -7.83
N HIS A 198 9.45 -4.07 -7.83
CA HIS A 198 9.02 -3.34 -6.64
C HIS A 198 8.64 -4.28 -5.50
N LEU A 199 8.13 -5.47 -5.84
CA LEU A 199 7.87 -6.57 -4.91
C LEU A 199 9.06 -6.83 -3.97
N VAL A 200 10.30 -6.82 -4.47
CA VAL A 200 11.51 -7.12 -3.67
C VAL A 200 11.72 -6.12 -2.50
N CYS A 201 11.02 -4.98 -2.52
CA CYS A 201 11.00 -4.04 -1.40
C CYS A 201 10.30 -4.56 -0.14
N PHE A 202 9.79 -5.80 -0.10
CA PHE A 202 9.39 -6.49 1.14
C PHE A 202 10.60 -6.91 1.99
N LEU A 203 11.74 -7.19 1.32
CA LEU A 203 12.92 -7.78 1.94
C LEU A 203 13.57 -6.93 3.05
N PRO A 204 13.69 -5.58 2.92
CA PRO A 204 14.23 -4.75 4.00
C PRO A 204 13.47 -4.94 5.32
N GLY A 205 12.13 -4.93 5.28
CA GLY A 205 11.28 -5.14 6.44
C GLY A 205 11.47 -6.52 7.07
N THR A 206 11.48 -7.56 6.23
CA THR A 206 11.73 -8.95 6.64
C THR A 206 13.10 -9.12 7.29
N LEU A 207 14.16 -8.55 6.72
CA LEU A 207 15.52 -8.59 7.29
C LEU A 207 15.60 -7.87 8.63
N ALA A 208 14.98 -6.69 8.74
CA ALA A 208 14.91 -5.94 9.99
C ALA A 208 14.16 -6.72 11.07
N LEU A 209 13.02 -7.33 10.72
CA LEU A 209 12.24 -8.20 11.62
C LEU A 209 13.08 -9.40 12.11
N GLY A 210 13.83 -10.03 11.22
CA GLY A 210 14.75 -11.11 11.59
C GLY A 210 15.79 -10.64 12.60
N ALA A 211 16.45 -9.52 12.33
CA ALA A 211 17.45 -8.94 13.24
C ALA A 211 16.86 -8.64 14.63
N HIS A 212 15.63 -8.09 14.69
CA HIS A 212 14.91 -7.87 15.96
C HIS A 212 14.70 -9.15 16.76
N HIS A 213 14.41 -10.26 16.07
CA HIS A 213 14.19 -11.55 16.72
C HIS A 213 15.47 -12.36 17.02
N GLY A 214 16.65 -11.76 16.86
CA GLY A 214 17.94 -12.34 17.27
C GLY A 214 18.79 -12.88 16.13
N LEU A 215 18.45 -12.58 14.88
CA LEU A 215 19.29 -12.93 13.73
C LEU A 215 20.49 -11.97 13.57
N PRO A 216 21.51 -12.31 12.77
CA PRO A 216 22.76 -11.55 12.69
C PRO A 216 22.53 -10.04 12.41
N ALA A 217 23.30 -9.19 13.09
CA ALA A 217 23.17 -7.73 12.98
C ALA A 217 23.38 -7.18 11.55
N GLU A 218 24.16 -7.89 10.74
CA GLU A 218 24.35 -7.60 9.31
C GLU A 218 23.04 -7.65 8.49
N HIS A 219 22.00 -8.34 8.97
CA HIS A 219 20.67 -8.30 8.35
C HIS A 219 20.08 -6.89 8.48
N MET A 220 20.26 -6.21 9.62
CA MET A 220 19.81 -4.83 9.80
C MET A 220 20.59 -3.84 8.93
N GLU A 221 21.90 -4.05 8.77
CA GLU A 221 22.72 -3.22 7.88
C GLU A 221 22.26 -3.35 6.42
N LEU A 222 22.01 -4.58 5.97
CA LEU A 222 21.46 -4.84 4.64
C LEU A 222 20.03 -4.27 4.50
N ALA A 223 19.20 -4.41 5.53
CA ALA A 223 17.85 -3.84 5.55
C ALA A 223 17.88 -2.32 5.34
N GLN A 224 18.72 -1.60 6.07
CA GLN A 224 18.84 -0.15 5.91
C GLN A 224 19.34 0.24 4.52
N ALA A 225 20.30 -0.50 3.97
CA ALA A 225 20.84 -0.25 2.63
C ALA A 225 19.80 -0.49 1.52
N LEU A 226 19.03 -1.59 1.61
CA LEU A 226 17.96 -1.89 0.66
C LEU A 226 16.78 -0.92 0.82
N MET A 227 16.47 -0.49 2.05
CA MET A 227 15.41 0.48 2.31
C MET A 227 15.70 1.84 1.66
N ASP A 228 16.97 2.30 1.69
CA ASP A 228 17.36 3.51 0.95
C ASP A 228 17.12 3.33 -0.55
N THR A 229 17.54 2.21 -1.14
CA THR A 229 17.27 1.91 -2.56
C THR A 229 15.79 1.91 -2.90
N CYS A 230 14.96 1.24 -2.10
CA CYS A 230 13.51 1.19 -2.28
C CYS A 230 12.86 2.57 -2.17
N TYR A 231 13.35 3.45 -1.29
CA TYR A 231 12.90 4.85 -1.27
C TYR A 231 13.41 5.65 -2.48
N GLN A 232 14.64 5.42 -2.95
CA GLN A 232 15.15 6.03 -4.19
C GLN A 232 14.34 5.61 -5.43
N MET A 233 13.79 4.39 -5.47
CA MET A 233 12.86 3.94 -6.52
C MET A 233 11.60 4.83 -6.61
N TYR A 234 11.15 5.41 -5.49
CA TYR A 234 10.07 6.40 -5.48
C TYR A 234 10.60 7.80 -5.81
N ARG A 235 11.57 8.28 -5.03
CA ARG A 235 12.05 9.67 -5.09
C ARG A 235 12.64 10.07 -6.44
N GLN A 236 13.22 9.12 -7.18
CA GLN A 236 13.81 9.40 -8.49
C GLN A 236 12.77 9.46 -9.61
N MET A 237 11.50 9.10 -9.38
CA MET A 237 10.41 9.24 -10.35
C MET A 237 9.75 10.61 -10.25
N GLU A 238 9.26 11.12 -11.37
CA GLU A 238 8.66 12.45 -11.45
C GLU A 238 7.38 12.58 -10.62
N THR A 239 6.61 11.50 -10.44
CA THR A 239 5.44 11.48 -9.53
C THR A 239 5.81 11.19 -8.07
N GLY A 240 7.05 10.80 -7.78
CA GLY A 240 7.44 10.29 -6.46
C GLY A 240 6.83 8.92 -6.14
N LEU A 241 6.40 8.13 -7.13
CA LEU A 241 5.89 6.76 -6.97
C LEU A 241 6.78 5.78 -7.71
N SER A 242 7.12 4.64 -7.11
CA SER A 242 7.95 3.62 -7.78
C SER A 242 7.23 3.00 -8.98
N PRO A 243 7.94 2.68 -10.08
CA PRO A 243 7.44 1.78 -11.11
C PRO A 243 7.29 0.34 -10.56
N GLU A 244 6.67 -0.53 -11.35
CA GLU A 244 6.58 -1.97 -11.07
C GLU A 244 7.95 -2.65 -11.12
N ILE A 245 8.80 -2.24 -12.08
CA ILE A 245 10.13 -2.82 -12.29
C ILE A 245 11.14 -1.70 -12.49
N ALA A 246 12.24 -1.78 -11.73
CA ALA A 246 13.40 -0.93 -11.84
C ALA A 246 14.58 -1.68 -12.46
N HIS A 247 15.42 -0.93 -13.18
CA HIS A 247 16.69 -1.39 -13.71
C HIS A 247 17.81 -0.49 -13.20
N PHE A 248 18.96 -1.10 -12.90
CA PHE A 248 20.11 -0.38 -12.37
C PHE A 248 21.33 -0.50 -13.28
N ASN A 249 22.12 0.56 -13.37
CA ASN A 249 23.39 0.54 -14.07
C ASN A 249 24.49 0.02 -13.13
N LEU A 250 25.25 -0.98 -13.57
CA LEU A 250 26.40 -1.53 -12.82
C LEU A 250 27.71 -0.77 -13.06
N HIS A 251 27.75 0.00 -14.15
CA HIS A 251 28.93 0.75 -14.57
C HIS A 251 28.57 2.21 -14.72
N HIS A 252 29.58 3.08 -14.59
CA HIS A 252 29.39 4.50 -14.79
C HIS A 252 28.78 4.76 -16.18
N THR A 253 27.68 5.50 -16.20
CA THR A 253 27.02 5.94 -17.42
C THR A 253 26.81 7.44 -17.37
N LYS A 254 26.40 8.04 -18.50
CA LYS A 254 25.94 9.44 -18.53
C LYS A 254 24.58 9.63 -17.85
N ALA A 255 23.94 8.57 -17.36
CA ALA A 255 22.65 8.66 -16.69
C ALA A 255 22.81 9.38 -15.34
N VAL A 256 21.89 10.30 -15.07
CA VAL A 256 21.88 11.10 -13.83
C VAL A 256 21.22 10.34 -12.67
N LYS A 257 20.29 9.44 -12.98
CA LYS A 257 19.49 8.65 -12.04
C LYS A 257 20.02 7.21 -11.97
N ASP A 258 20.03 6.62 -10.78
CA ASP A 258 20.33 5.21 -10.57
C ASP A 258 19.19 4.32 -11.10
N VAL A 259 17.95 4.76 -10.88
CA VAL A 259 16.74 4.01 -11.20
C VAL A 259 16.32 4.27 -12.65
N GLN A 260 16.49 3.25 -13.48
CA GLN A 260 16.06 3.23 -14.88
C GLN A 260 14.76 2.44 -15.01
N VAL A 261 13.87 2.87 -15.90
CA VAL A 261 12.54 2.27 -16.07
C VAL A 261 12.26 2.07 -17.55
N LYS A 262 11.95 0.83 -17.95
CA LYS A 262 11.51 0.55 -19.32
C LYS A 262 10.08 1.03 -19.50
N ALA A 263 9.70 1.34 -20.74
CA ALA A 263 8.38 1.91 -21.03
C ALA A 263 7.20 1.04 -20.54
N ALA A 264 7.30 -0.29 -20.64
CA ALA A 264 6.26 -1.22 -20.20
C ALA A 264 6.10 -1.28 -18.66
N ASP A 265 7.14 -0.89 -17.93
CA ASP A 265 7.27 -1.14 -16.49
C ASP A 265 6.93 0.10 -15.65
N ARG A 266 6.58 1.22 -16.29
CA ARG A 266 6.31 2.53 -15.66
C ARG A 266 5.04 2.58 -14.81
N HIS A 267 4.28 1.49 -14.75
CA HIS A 267 3.02 1.48 -14.03
C HIS A 267 3.26 1.39 -12.53
N ASN A 268 2.35 1.95 -11.74
CA ASN A 268 2.29 1.78 -10.30
C ASN A 268 0.90 1.28 -9.93
N LEU A 269 0.84 0.19 -9.18
CA LEU A 269 -0.41 -0.49 -8.83
C LEU A 269 -0.90 -0.18 -7.42
N LEU A 270 -0.37 0.88 -6.78
CA LEU A 270 -0.64 1.24 -5.39
C LEU A 270 -0.10 0.22 -4.37
N ARG A 271 1.03 -0.42 -4.71
CA ARG A 271 1.60 -1.52 -3.95
C ARG A 271 2.23 -1.10 -2.60
N PRO A 272 2.25 -2.00 -1.60
CA PRO A 272 2.61 -1.66 -0.21
C PRO A 272 4.07 -1.87 0.19
N GLU A 273 4.88 -2.62 -0.56
CA GLU A 273 6.08 -3.28 -0.03
C GLU A 273 7.12 -2.27 0.50
N THR A 274 7.24 -1.09 -0.12
CA THR A 274 8.08 -0.02 0.41
C THR A 274 7.54 0.53 1.74
N VAL A 275 6.23 0.81 1.86
CA VAL A 275 5.66 1.35 3.11
C VAL A 275 5.57 0.30 4.21
N GLU A 276 5.46 -0.98 3.85
CA GLU A 276 5.65 -2.12 4.76
C GLU A 276 7.05 -2.09 5.38
N SER A 277 8.08 -2.06 4.53
CA SER A 277 9.46 -2.03 5.01
C SER A 277 9.77 -0.78 5.84
N LEU A 278 9.23 0.39 5.45
CA LEU A 278 9.35 1.62 6.26
C LEU A 278 8.76 1.44 7.65
N PHE A 279 7.60 0.76 7.77
CA PHE A 279 6.98 0.46 9.06
C PHE A 279 7.90 -0.37 9.96
N TYR A 280 8.44 -1.49 9.45
CA TYR A 280 9.38 -2.32 10.21
C TYR A 280 10.63 -1.55 10.61
N LEU A 281 11.27 -0.85 9.67
CA LEU A 281 12.49 -0.08 9.94
C LEU A 281 12.25 1.02 10.97
N TYR A 282 11.12 1.75 10.90
CA TYR A 282 10.78 2.73 11.92
C TYR A 282 10.57 2.10 13.29
N ARG A 283 9.77 1.03 13.39
CA ARG A 283 9.48 0.36 14.68
C ARG A 283 10.74 -0.18 15.36
N LEU A 284 11.69 -0.67 14.57
CA LEU A 284 12.87 -1.37 15.08
C LEU A 284 14.09 -0.48 15.27
N THR A 285 14.13 0.70 14.65
CA THR A 285 15.27 1.64 14.78
C THR A 285 14.90 2.95 15.48
N GLY A 286 13.62 3.34 15.48
CA GLY A 286 13.16 4.65 15.95
C GLY A 286 13.54 5.83 15.06
N ASP A 287 14.17 5.59 13.90
CA ASP A 287 14.61 6.67 13.00
C ASP A 287 13.41 7.28 12.26
N ARG A 288 13.10 8.54 12.60
CA ARG A 288 11.94 9.26 12.07
C ARG A 288 12.03 9.54 10.57
N LYS A 289 13.21 9.43 9.94
CA LYS A 289 13.33 9.59 8.48
C LYS A 289 12.40 8.63 7.72
N TYR A 290 12.17 7.44 8.27
CA TYR A 290 11.28 6.44 7.66
C TYR A 290 9.82 6.89 7.67
N GLN A 291 9.39 7.61 8.72
CA GLN A 291 8.08 8.27 8.73
C GLN A 291 8.01 9.40 7.71
N ASP A 292 9.08 10.19 7.55
CA ASP A 292 9.10 11.27 6.56
C ASP A 292 9.01 10.72 5.13
N TRP A 293 9.73 9.63 4.83
CA TRP A 293 9.65 8.94 3.54
C TRP A 293 8.25 8.38 3.27
N GLY A 294 7.62 7.76 4.28
CA GLY A 294 6.23 7.30 4.14
C GLY A 294 5.25 8.45 3.91
N TRP A 295 5.49 9.60 4.53
CA TRP A 295 4.64 10.79 4.38
C TRP A 295 4.73 11.38 2.97
N GLU A 296 5.94 11.44 2.40
CA GLU A 296 6.14 11.84 1.00
C GLU A 296 5.41 10.90 0.02
N ILE A 297 5.50 9.57 0.26
CA ILE A 297 4.80 8.57 -0.56
C ILE A 297 3.28 8.75 -0.51
N LEU A 298 2.71 8.94 0.69
CA LEU A 298 1.28 9.20 0.85
C LEU A 298 0.86 10.49 0.12
N HIS A 299 1.68 11.53 0.19
CA HIS A 299 1.43 12.78 -0.54
C HIS A 299 1.40 12.55 -2.06
N SER A 300 2.32 11.74 -2.59
CA SER A 300 2.35 11.35 -4.00
C SER A 300 1.11 10.54 -4.40
N PHE A 301 0.66 9.58 -3.58
CA PHE A 301 -0.59 8.87 -3.83
C PHE A 301 -1.79 9.84 -3.89
N ASN A 302 -1.91 10.73 -2.90
CA ASN A 302 -2.97 11.73 -2.85
C ASN A 302 -2.95 12.69 -4.05
N THR A 303 -1.78 13.00 -4.59
CA THR A 303 -1.61 13.93 -5.71
C THR A 303 -1.91 13.27 -7.06
N TYR A 304 -1.36 12.08 -7.30
CA TYR A 304 -1.32 11.51 -8.65
C TYR A 304 -2.29 10.36 -8.89
N THR A 305 -2.87 9.77 -7.84
CA THR A 305 -3.69 8.56 -7.96
C THR A 305 -5.11 8.73 -7.42
N ARG A 306 -5.36 9.80 -6.64
CA ARG A 306 -6.67 10.10 -6.06
C ARG A 306 -7.69 10.51 -7.13
N VAL A 307 -8.78 9.76 -7.23
CA VAL A 307 -9.89 10.11 -8.13
C VAL A 307 -10.79 11.12 -7.43
N SER A 308 -10.80 12.35 -7.95
CA SER A 308 -11.63 13.44 -7.47
C SER A 308 -12.82 13.69 -8.41
N PRO A 309 -13.90 14.31 -7.93
CA PRO A 309 -15.01 14.73 -8.77
C PRO A 309 -14.57 15.48 -10.03
N PRO A 310 -15.28 15.33 -11.16
CA PRO A 310 -15.19 16.34 -12.20
C PRO A 310 -15.60 17.67 -11.59
N VAL A 311 -14.68 18.64 -11.63
CA VAL A 311 -15.00 20.04 -11.36
C VAL A 311 -16.03 20.43 -12.41
N SER A 312 -17.30 20.53 -12.01
CA SER A 312 -18.26 21.26 -12.84
C SER A 312 -17.67 22.65 -13.02
N PRO A 313 -17.55 23.19 -14.25
CA PRO A 313 -17.18 24.58 -14.41
C PRO A 313 -18.19 25.37 -13.60
N GLY A 314 -17.73 26.03 -12.54
CA GLY A 314 -18.58 26.90 -11.74
C GLY A 314 -19.26 27.91 -12.67
N PRO A 315 -20.45 28.41 -12.33
CA PRO A 315 -21.10 29.43 -13.15
C PRO A 315 -20.08 30.52 -13.41
N GLN A 316 -19.75 30.72 -14.70
CA GLN A 316 -18.97 31.87 -15.11
C GLN A 316 -19.69 33.07 -14.51
N CYS A 317 -19.00 33.82 -13.65
CA CYS A 317 -19.49 35.12 -13.24
C CYS A 317 -19.84 35.86 -14.53
N PRO A 318 -21.08 36.35 -14.71
CA PRO A 318 -21.39 37.11 -15.90
C PRO A 318 -20.40 38.27 -15.91
N ALA A 319 -19.59 38.34 -16.97
CA ALA A 319 -18.80 39.52 -17.24
C ALA A 319 -19.79 40.68 -17.16
N LEU A 320 -19.59 41.58 -16.18
CA LEU A 320 -20.34 42.82 -16.11
C LEU A 320 -20.12 43.51 -17.45
N GLY A 321 -21.12 43.40 -18.33
CA GLY A 321 -21.20 44.12 -19.58
C GLY A 321 -21.32 45.60 -19.26
N GLY A 322 -20.19 46.23 -18.98
CA GLY A 322 -20.07 47.66 -18.91
C GLY A 322 -20.29 48.22 -20.30
N ARG A 323 -21.53 48.65 -20.59
CA ARG A 323 -21.78 49.62 -21.66
C ARG A 323 -21.03 50.90 -21.30
N VAL A 324 -19.92 51.13 -21.99
CA VAL A 324 -19.25 52.43 -22.01
C VAL A 324 -20.11 53.36 -22.88
N PHE A 325 -20.91 54.21 -22.25
CA PHE A 325 -21.50 55.37 -22.91
C PHE A 325 -20.42 56.44 -23.04
N TRP A 326 -20.00 56.74 -24.27
CA TRP A 326 -19.27 57.96 -24.58
C TRP A 326 -20.28 59.11 -24.67
N GLY A 327 -20.37 59.91 -23.61
CA GLY A 327 -20.99 61.25 -23.60
C GLY A 327 -19.92 62.25 -23.16
N GLY A 328 -19.57 63.18 -24.04
CA GLY A 328 -18.44 64.09 -23.86
C GLY A 328 -18.66 65.22 -22.85
N GLY A 329 -17.55 65.88 -22.50
CA GLY A 329 -17.54 67.29 -22.08
C GLY A 329 -17.01 67.59 -20.67
N GLY A 330 -15.71 67.89 -20.59
CA GLY A 330 -15.17 69.01 -19.81
C GLY A 330 -15.01 68.92 -18.27
N GLY A 331 -13.76 69.05 -17.81
CA GLY A 331 -13.45 69.92 -16.66
C GLY A 331 -13.00 69.29 -15.33
N ALA A 332 -11.69 69.39 -15.08
CA ALA A 332 -11.03 69.70 -13.80
C ALA A 332 -11.01 68.70 -12.60
N SER A 333 -9.77 68.28 -12.29
CA SER A 333 -9.12 68.14 -10.97
C SER A 333 -9.70 67.19 -9.89
N GLY A 334 -9.07 66.01 -9.79
CA GLY A 334 -8.39 65.47 -8.59
C GLY A 334 -9.10 65.37 -7.24
N TRP A 335 -9.38 64.13 -6.80
CA TRP A 335 -9.05 63.59 -5.46
C TRP A 335 -9.45 62.10 -5.38
N GLN A 336 -8.55 61.22 -4.92
CA GLN A 336 -8.86 59.89 -4.38
C GLN A 336 -8.31 59.79 -2.97
N PRO A 337 -9.04 59.14 -2.06
CA PRO A 337 -8.37 58.20 -1.16
C PRO A 337 -9.09 56.86 -1.12
N SER A 338 -8.29 55.83 -1.33
CA SER A 338 -8.59 54.43 -1.09
C SER A 338 -8.87 54.16 0.40
N ARG A 339 -9.93 53.39 0.68
CA ARG A 339 -10.12 52.61 1.90
C ARG A 339 -10.71 51.25 1.52
N GLY A 340 -10.03 50.17 1.87
CA GLY A 340 -10.70 48.89 2.16
C GLY A 340 -11.45 48.99 3.50
N PRO A 341 -11.87 47.90 4.19
CA PRO A 341 -11.58 46.49 3.93
C PRO A 341 -12.76 45.50 4.20
N SER A 342 -12.47 44.21 3.99
CA SER A 342 -12.95 43.02 4.75
C SER A 342 -14.39 42.52 4.63
N GLN A 343 -14.53 41.20 4.46
CA GLN A 343 -15.31 40.23 5.28
C GLN A 343 -15.31 38.88 4.52
N HIS A 344 -14.54 37.85 4.91
CA HIS A 344 -14.84 36.85 5.95
C HIS A 344 -16.30 36.37 5.96
N CYS A 345 -16.50 35.13 5.52
CA CYS A 345 -17.60 34.26 5.92
C CYS A 345 -17.07 32.83 6.06
N ASP A 346 -16.88 32.40 7.31
CA ASP A 346 -16.93 30.99 7.70
C ASP A 346 -18.39 30.56 7.83
N ALA A 347 -18.69 29.30 7.50
CA ALA A 347 -19.84 28.57 8.03
C ALA A 347 -19.54 27.06 8.08
N VAL A 348 -19.76 26.47 9.26
CA VAL A 348 -19.54 25.05 9.58
C VAL A 348 -20.89 24.30 9.65
N ALA A 349 -20.86 23.07 9.12
CA ALA A 349 -21.72 21.90 9.34
C ALA A 349 -23.16 21.85 8.77
N SER A 350 -23.35 20.92 7.82
CA SER A 350 -24.34 19.83 7.84
C SER A 350 -24.75 19.43 6.40
N ALA A 351 -24.06 18.44 5.81
CA ALA A 351 -24.64 17.54 4.80
C ALA A 351 -23.65 16.40 4.51
N LEU A 352 -23.95 15.20 5.01
CA LEU A 352 -23.32 13.93 4.63
C LEU A 352 -23.72 13.49 3.20
N GLU A 353 -23.85 14.43 2.26
CA GLU A 353 -24.51 14.16 0.99
C GLU A 353 -23.93 14.95 -0.20
N GLN A 354 -22.60 15.07 -0.30
CA GLN A 354 -21.94 15.44 -1.56
C GLN A 354 -20.57 14.75 -1.69
N VAL A 355 -20.55 13.49 -2.14
CA VAL A 355 -19.33 12.89 -2.70
C VAL A 355 -19.55 12.62 -4.18
N PRO A 356 -19.05 13.50 -5.07
CA PRO A 356 -19.04 13.23 -6.49
C PRO A 356 -17.74 12.44 -6.77
N SER A 357 -17.82 11.10 -6.76
CA SER A 357 -16.71 10.13 -6.89
C SER A 357 -15.68 10.06 -5.73
N GLY A 358 -15.21 8.84 -5.47
CA GLY A 358 -14.19 8.49 -4.47
C GLY A 358 -13.41 7.26 -4.94
N GLY A 359 -12.23 7.02 -4.36
CA GLY A 359 -11.31 5.97 -4.81
C GLY A 359 -9.92 6.48 -5.20
N TYR A 360 -8.99 5.54 -5.33
CA TYR A 360 -7.65 5.73 -5.90
C TYR A 360 -7.50 4.77 -7.07
N SER A 361 -6.73 5.13 -8.09
CA SER A 361 -6.48 4.27 -9.24
C SER A 361 -5.00 4.01 -9.41
N SER A 362 -4.65 2.77 -9.73
CA SER A 362 -3.35 2.45 -10.34
C SER A 362 -3.11 3.36 -11.55
N ILE A 363 -1.85 3.65 -11.85
CA ILE A 363 -1.43 4.56 -12.93
C ILE A 363 -0.47 3.84 -13.88
N SER A 364 -0.45 4.22 -15.16
CA SER A 364 0.40 3.57 -16.16
C SER A 364 1.76 4.23 -16.32
N ASN A 365 1.94 5.46 -15.83
CA ASN A 365 3.19 6.19 -16.02
C ASN A 365 3.57 7.05 -14.80
N VAL A 366 4.52 6.55 -14.00
CA VAL A 366 5.14 7.30 -12.89
C VAL A 366 6.12 8.39 -13.32
N GLN A 367 6.46 8.47 -14.61
CA GLN A 367 7.42 9.45 -15.14
C GLN A 367 6.75 10.69 -15.76
N ASP A 368 5.41 10.72 -15.85
CA ASP A 368 4.67 11.88 -16.37
C ASP A 368 3.65 12.38 -15.33
N PRO A 369 4.00 13.38 -14.50
CA PRO A 369 3.12 13.91 -13.48
C PRO A 369 1.94 14.70 -14.05
N ARG A 370 1.99 15.11 -15.33
CA ARG A 370 0.88 15.79 -16.00
C ARG A 370 -0.13 14.79 -16.56
N HIS A 371 0.34 13.63 -17.01
CA HIS A 371 -0.50 12.57 -17.56
C HIS A 371 -0.11 11.20 -16.97
N PRO A 372 -0.46 10.92 -15.70
CA PRO A 372 -0.11 9.65 -15.06
C PRO A 372 -0.85 8.44 -15.66
N GLN A 373 -1.89 8.67 -16.47
CA GLN A 373 -2.70 7.65 -17.16
C GLN A 373 -3.31 6.59 -16.21
N PRO A 374 -4.35 6.97 -15.44
CA PRO A 374 -5.05 6.06 -14.53
C PRO A 374 -5.60 4.81 -15.26
N ARG A 375 -5.49 3.66 -14.62
CA ARG A 375 -5.85 2.32 -15.13
C ARG A 375 -7.27 1.87 -14.78
N ASP A 376 -8.01 2.70 -14.04
CA ASP A 376 -9.38 2.43 -13.60
C ASP A 376 -9.51 1.13 -12.78
N LYS A 377 -8.60 0.97 -11.82
CA LYS A 377 -8.59 -0.15 -10.87
C LYS A 377 -8.01 0.29 -9.53
N MET A 378 -8.71 -0.05 -8.44
CA MET A 378 -8.22 0.06 -7.07
C MET A 378 -8.04 -1.35 -6.52
N GLU A 379 -6.79 -1.78 -6.41
CA GLU A 379 -6.44 -3.09 -5.86
C GLU A 379 -6.82 -3.16 -4.38
N SER A 380 -7.23 -4.35 -3.90
CA SER A 380 -7.71 -4.52 -2.51
C SER A 380 -6.63 -4.18 -1.48
N PHE A 381 -5.37 -4.57 -1.76
CA PHE A 381 -4.20 -4.30 -0.92
C PHE A 381 -3.91 -2.81 -0.70
N PHE A 382 -4.48 -1.89 -1.49
CA PHE A 382 -4.34 -0.47 -1.16
C PHE A 382 -4.98 -0.17 0.21
N LEU A 383 -6.15 -0.76 0.46
CA LEU A 383 -6.85 -0.68 1.76
C LEU A 383 -6.37 -1.73 2.75
N GLY A 384 -6.07 -2.94 2.28
CA GLY A 384 -5.58 -4.04 3.12
C GLY A 384 -4.19 -3.77 3.69
N GLU A 385 -3.30 -3.16 2.93
CA GLU A 385 -1.87 -3.10 3.26
C GLU A 385 -1.33 -1.68 3.27
N THR A 386 -1.39 -0.98 2.13
CA THR A 386 -0.68 0.30 1.95
C THR A 386 -1.09 1.33 3.00
N LEU A 387 -2.39 1.55 3.17
CA LEU A 387 -2.90 2.48 4.18
C LEU A 387 -2.77 1.94 5.60
N LYS A 388 -2.80 0.61 5.81
CA LYS A 388 -2.58 0.00 7.13
C LYS A 388 -1.16 0.24 7.61
N TYR A 389 -0.15 -0.06 6.79
CA TYR A 389 1.25 0.16 7.12
C TYR A 389 1.58 1.65 7.28
N LEU A 390 1.03 2.54 6.44
CA LEU A 390 1.19 3.98 6.64
C LEU A 390 0.59 4.46 7.98
N TYR A 391 -0.58 3.96 8.36
CA TYR A 391 -1.18 4.31 9.66
C TYR A 391 -0.34 3.83 10.84
N LEU A 392 0.19 2.60 10.76
CA LEU A 392 1.05 2.01 11.80
C LEU A 392 2.44 2.66 11.86
N LEU A 393 3.01 3.04 10.71
CA LEU A 393 4.25 3.80 10.58
C LEU A 393 4.16 5.15 11.28
N PHE A 394 3.02 5.84 11.16
CA PHE A 394 2.81 7.12 11.82
C PHE A 394 2.30 7.00 13.27
N SER A 395 2.14 5.79 13.80
CA SER A 395 1.74 5.60 15.19
C SER A 395 2.86 6.05 16.14
N ASP A 396 2.51 6.91 17.10
CA ASP A 396 3.37 7.20 18.25
C ASP A 396 3.28 6.11 19.34
N ASP A 397 2.33 5.18 19.22
CA ASP A 397 2.14 4.04 20.11
C ASP A 397 2.91 2.82 19.57
N PRO A 398 4.02 2.41 20.23
CA PRO A 398 4.81 1.23 19.85
C PRO A 398 4.15 -0.09 20.24
N ASP A 399 3.15 -0.07 21.12
CA ASP A 399 2.43 -1.27 21.57
C ASP A 399 1.26 -1.62 20.63
N LEU A 400 0.80 -0.65 19.83
CA LEU A 400 -0.19 -0.89 18.78
C LEU A 400 0.36 -1.92 17.77
N LEU A 401 -0.18 -3.14 17.85
CA LEU A 401 0.26 -4.32 17.09
C LEU A 401 1.77 -4.57 17.22
N SER A 402 2.24 -4.69 18.47
CA SER A 402 3.64 -4.99 18.78
C SER A 402 4.13 -6.23 18.02
N LEU A 403 5.32 -6.10 17.42
CA LEU A 403 6.03 -7.15 16.68
C LEU A 403 6.50 -8.31 17.58
N ASP A 404 6.39 -8.16 18.90
CA ASP A 404 6.65 -9.25 19.86
C ASP A 404 5.41 -10.12 20.12
N THR A 405 4.23 -9.67 19.68
CA THR A 405 2.94 -10.34 19.94
C THR A 405 2.18 -10.71 18.68
N TYR A 406 2.46 -10.03 17.57
CA TYR A 406 1.84 -10.28 16.27
C TYR A 406 2.89 -10.48 15.18
N VAL A 407 2.55 -11.31 14.21
CA VAL A 407 3.22 -11.44 12.93
C VAL A 407 2.20 -11.14 11.82
N PHE A 408 2.53 -10.22 10.92
CA PHE A 408 1.68 -9.90 9.77
C PHE A 408 1.85 -10.97 8.70
N ASN A 409 0.78 -11.48 8.10
CA ASN A 409 0.90 -12.28 6.88
C ASN A 409 1.37 -11.41 5.68
N THR A 410 1.54 -11.99 4.48
CA THR A 410 1.98 -11.23 3.28
C THR A 410 0.91 -10.30 2.68
N GLU A 411 -0.29 -10.23 3.26
CA GLU A 411 -1.33 -9.24 2.90
C GLU A 411 -1.65 -8.33 4.10
N ALA A 412 -0.63 -8.05 4.92
CA ALA A 412 -0.68 -7.19 6.10
C ALA A 412 -1.75 -7.56 7.16
N HIS A 413 -2.19 -8.80 7.23
CA HIS A 413 -3.16 -9.26 8.22
C HIS A 413 -2.45 -9.77 9.49
N PRO A 414 -2.58 -9.11 10.66
CA PRO A 414 -1.86 -9.47 11.87
C PRO A 414 -2.43 -10.72 12.55
N LEU A 415 -1.59 -11.74 12.71
CA LEU A 415 -1.89 -12.98 13.43
C LEU A 415 -1.09 -13.05 14.73
N PRO A 416 -1.65 -13.59 15.83
CA PRO A 416 -0.91 -13.68 17.09
C PRO A 416 0.25 -14.68 17.00
N ILE A 417 1.36 -14.32 17.63
CA ILE A 417 2.48 -15.24 17.90
C ILE A 417 2.04 -16.22 18.99
N TRP A 418 2.40 -17.49 18.83
CA TRP A 418 2.07 -18.52 19.81
C TRP A 418 3.04 -18.41 20.98
N ALA A 419 2.52 -18.00 22.14
CA ALA A 419 3.31 -17.91 23.35
C ALA A 419 4.02 -19.25 23.60
N PRO A 420 5.35 -19.25 23.85
CA PRO A 420 6.05 -20.47 24.17
C PRO A 420 5.46 -21.05 25.45
N SER A 421 4.89 -22.24 25.32
CA SER A 421 4.46 -23.12 26.42
C SER A 421 5.57 -23.38 27.42
#